data_AF-A0A3B3UPX4-F1
#
_entry.id   AF-A0A3B3UPX4-F1
#
_cell.length_a   1.000
_cell.length_b   1.000
_cell.length_c   1.000
_cell.angle_alpha   90.00
_cell.angle_beta   90.00
_cell.angle_gamma   90.00
#
_symmetry.space_group_name_H-M   'P 1'
#
loop_
_entity.id
_entity.type
_entity.pdbx_description
1 polymer ?
#
loop_
_entity_poly.entity_id
_entity_poly.type
_entity_poly.pdbx_seq_one_letter_code
_entity_poly.pdbx_strand_id
1 'polypeptide(L)'
;MPRLDEVANIALRVPSILVLDLLYKCDIEGLTENLKAKNEDMLFKYKYVIWNMFYLAHLTNLVVLIMPLRHIVTLYLHVLVALLLYMGHQISKDYVREEVQLGYEGALSDLSVSPTTGQIILSTLCAFLMKTRKVWLFSTHMLPLLARLLTVPNATLLIINTFSMGLTVAGIGLFLLANLFVPYRLARAAYSELLHLEVMELYRLLALGISLWNQFAVPALFSVFWFVLFAVQLCSNVMSSSVSATFQGIMFFLLTSVSECCATPYSLLGLTFVVSYLALGLLNLCKFYLGGFAAVQNENVMHRGVTEGVTLLLLALQTGLLDMQALQRTFLLSIILFIVLTSTLQSMIEITDPIILALGASRNRSLWKHFRGLSMCLLLLVFPVFMAYKISQFFHMDFWLLILVSSCMLTSLQVTGTMLIYCLFMVELFRSDPIESLDEVIYWVNAISRVLEFLVALCVVAYGTWESLFGEWSWMGASVIIIHSYFNVWLRAQSGWKSFLLRREAAKKINSLPRATAEQLDQHNDVCSICFQEMSSAVITYCSHFFHGNCLRKWLYVQETCPMCHQTVRPTPASQSPAPGDEGPASQEDPGPDPVPQEGEQDLETGSENMAIGIFNN
;
A
#
# COMPACT_ATOMS: atom_id res chain seq x y z
N MET A 1 6.53 18.68 19.03
CA MET A 1 6.90 17.58 19.95
C MET A 1 6.32 16.22 19.56
N PRO A 2 5.07 16.02 19.11
CA PRO A 2 4.54 14.66 18.85
C PRO A 2 5.30 13.88 17.76
N ARG A 3 5.81 14.56 16.72
CA ARG A 3 6.62 13.92 15.67
C ARG A 3 7.96 13.33 16.16
N LEU A 4 8.55 13.90 17.21
CA LEU A 4 9.81 13.37 17.77
C LEU A 4 9.56 12.08 18.56
N ASP A 5 8.44 12.01 19.27
CA ASP A 5 8.04 10.81 20.00
C ASP A 5 7.74 9.67 19.02
N GLU A 6 7.05 9.95 17.91
CA GLU A 6 6.81 8.96 16.84
C GLU A 6 8.09 8.44 16.20
N VAL A 7 9.03 9.33 15.86
CA VAL A 7 10.33 8.93 15.28
C VAL A 7 11.14 8.11 16.29
N ALA A 8 11.16 8.52 17.56
CA ALA A 8 11.85 7.78 18.62
C ALA A 8 11.22 6.39 18.85
N ASN A 9 9.89 6.29 18.78
CA ASN A 9 9.13 5.04 18.88
C ASN A 9 9.52 4.03 17.81
N ILE A 10 9.77 4.50 16.59
CA ILE A 10 10.24 3.65 15.49
C ILE A 10 11.73 3.33 15.68
N ALA A 11 12.58 4.34 15.81
CA ALA A 11 14.04 4.19 15.83
C ALA A 11 14.54 3.27 16.95
N LEU A 12 13.92 3.31 18.13
CA LEU A 12 14.33 2.48 19.28
C LEU A 12 13.84 1.03 19.18
N ARG A 13 12.87 0.72 18.30
CA ARG A 13 12.32 -0.63 18.12
C ARG A 13 12.91 -1.39 16.93
N VAL A 14 13.41 -0.69 15.92
CA VAL A 14 14.08 -1.31 14.75
C VAL A 14 15.20 -2.28 15.14
N PRO A 15 16.09 -1.98 16.13
CA PRO A 15 17.14 -2.92 16.53
C PRO A 15 16.59 -4.27 17.03
N SER A 16 15.46 -4.27 17.75
CA SER A 16 14.86 -5.51 18.25
C SER A 16 14.33 -6.39 17.12
N ILE A 17 13.75 -5.80 16.07
CA ILE A 17 13.33 -6.54 14.87
C ILE A 17 14.54 -7.08 14.11
N LEU A 18 15.61 -6.29 14.00
CA LEU A 18 16.85 -6.72 13.35
C LEU A 18 17.50 -7.90 14.07
N VAL A 19 17.50 -7.89 15.41
CA VAL A 19 17.97 -9.04 16.20
C VAL A 19 17.06 -10.25 16.01
N LEU A 20 15.74 -10.08 15.95
CA LEU A 20 14.80 -11.19 15.63
C LEU A 20 15.05 -11.76 14.23
N ASP A 21 15.33 -10.92 13.23
CA ASP A 21 15.68 -11.35 11.88
C ASP A 21 16.98 -12.16 11.85
N LEU A 22 18.01 -11.70 12.56
CA LEU A 22 19.29 -12.42 12.69
C LEU A 22 19.12 -13.74 13.43
N LEU A 23 18.35 -13.74 14.53
CA LEU A 23 18.06 -14.95 15.29
C LEU A 23 17.29 -15.97 14.44
N TYR A 24 16.40 -15.54 13.56
CA TYR A 24 15.71 -16.44 12.63
C TYR A 24 16.67 -17.07 11.61
N LYS A 25 17.67 -16.33 11.14
CA LYS A 25 18.72 -16.83 10.22
C LYS A 25 19.76 -17.71 10.92
N CYS A 26 19.85 -17.68 12.24
CA CYS A 26 20.84 -18.47 12.98
C CYS A 26 20.52 -19.97 12.92
N ASP A 27 21.39 -20.73 12.25
CA ASP A 27 21.38 -22.18 12.29
C ASP A 27 21.90 -22.69 13.66
N ILE A 28 20.98 -22.98 14.57
CA ILE A 28 21.28 -23.51 15.90
C ILE A 28 21.88 -24.93 15.80
N GLU A 29 21.47 -25.71 14.81
CA GLU A 29 21.92 -27.09 14.66
C GLU A 29 23.38 -27.12 14.20
N GLY A 30 23.73 -26.34 13.18
CA GLY A 30 25.12 -26.16 12.76
C GLY A 30 26.03 -25.55 13.84
N LEU A 31 25.52 -24.63 14.67
CA LEU A 31 26.27 -24.11 15.83
C LEU A 31 26.50 -25.22 16.88
N THR A 32 25.49 -26.03 17.15
CA THR A 32 25.56 -27.14 18.12
C THR A 32 26.52 -28.22 17.64
N GLU A 33 26.58 -28.49 16.34
CA GLU A 33 27.50 -29.44 15.73
C GLU A 33 28.96 -28.96 15.72
N ASN A 34 29.20 -27.68 15.42
CA ASN A 34 30.54 -27.08 15.53
C ASN A 34 31.07 -27.12 16.98
N LEU A 35 30.18 -26.92 17.96
CA LEU A 35 30.53 -27.03 19.38
C LEU A 35 30.72 -28.49 19.81
N LYS A 36 29.93 -29.43 19.26
CA LYS A 36 30.11 -30.88 19.43
C LYS A 36 31.49 -31.33 18.96
N ALA A 37 31.93 -30.89 17.77
CA ALA A 37 33.25 -31.23 17.23
C ALA A 37 34.42 -30.77 18.12
N LYS A 38 34.17 -29.81 19.03
CA LYS A 38 35.18 -29.22 19.91
C LYS A 38 35.14 -29.76 21.34
N ASN A 39 34.04 -30.37 21.80
CA ASN A 39 33.85 -30.87 23.17
C ASN A 39 32.85 -32.05 23.20
N GLU A 40 33.33 -33.29 23.15
CA GLU A 40 32.49 -34.50 23.09
C GLU A 40 31.74 -34.81 24.41
N ASP A 41 32.28 -34.45 25.58
CA ASP A 41 31.77 -34.91 26.89
C ASP A 41 30.62 -34.08 27.49
N MET A 42 30.27 -32.91 26.92
CA MET A 42 29.31 -31.96 27.52
C MET A 42 28.08 -31.65 26.64
N LEU A 43 27.85 -32.48 25.63
CA LEU A 43 26.93 -32.22 24.52
C LEU A 43 25.48 -31.94 24.93
N PHE A 44 24.93 -32.74 25.85
CA PHE A 44 23.54 -32.57 26.32
C PHE A 44 23.34 -31.26 27.09
N LYS A 45 24.33 -30.85 27.89
CA LYS A 45 24.25 -29.63 28.70
C LYS A 45 24.37 -28.39 27.83
N TYR A 46 25.28 -28.38 26.86
CA TYR A 46 25.42 -27.25 25.93
C TYR A 46 24.22 -27.09 25.01
N LYS A 47 23.66 -28.18 24.47
CA LYS A 47 22.45 -28.12 23.63
C LYS A 47 21.30 -27.44 24.39
N TYR A 48 21.01 -27.88 25.62
CA TYR A 48 19.95 -27.27 26.43
C TYR A 48 20.22 -25.78 26.73
N VAL A 49 21.46 -25.41 27.05
CA VAL A 49 21.82 -24.01 27.32
C VAL A 49 21.65 -23.14 26.07
N ILE A 50 22.10 -23.59 24.90
CA ILE A 50 21.98 -22.84 23.64
C ILE A 50 20.52 -22.62 23.28
N TRP A 51 19.68 -23.66 23.37
CA TRP A 51 18.25 -23.53 23.10
C TRP A 51 17.55 -22.59 24.08
N ASN A 52 17.85 -22.65 25.38
CA ASN A 52 17.29 -21.70 26.35
C ASN A 52 17.73 -20.26 26.09
N MET A 53 19.00 -20.05 25.75
CA MET A 53 19.51 -18.72 25.38
C MET A 53 18.82 -18.19 24.12
N PHE A 54 18.58 -19.05 23.13
CA PHE A 54 17.84 -18.70 21.91
C PHE A 54 16.39 -18.28 22.20
N TYR A 55 15.65 -19.06 22.99
CA TYR A 55 14.27 -18.71 23.37
C TYR A 55 14.23 -17.46 24.25
N LEU A 56 15.18 -17.30 25.17
CA LEU A 56 15.29 -16.11 26.00
C LEU A 56 15.57 -14.86 25.16
N ALA A 57 16.43 -14.96 24.14
CA ALA A 57 16.70 -13.86 23.22
C ALA A 57 15.45 -13.46 22.42
N HIS A 58 14.69 -14.44 21.91
CA HIS A 58 13.41 -14.18 21.24
C HIS A 58 12.41 -13.48 22.16
N LEU A 59 12.21 -14.03 23.36
CA LEU A 59 11.29 -13.47 24.35
C LEU A 59 11.68 -12.04 24.73
N THR A 60 12.97 -11.78 24.95
CA THR A 60 13.46 -10.45 25.32
C THR A 60 13.19 -9.43 24.21
N ASN A 61 13.47 -9.77 22.96
CA ASN A 61 13.22 -8.85 21.84
C ASN A 61 11.73 -8.61 21.60
N LEU A 62 10.89 -9.64 21.77
CA LEU A 62 9.43 -9.50 21.69
C LEU A 62 8.89 -8.57 22.80
N VAL A 63 9.39 -8.72 24.02
CA VAL A 63 9.02 -7.84 25.15
C VAL A 63 9.43 -6.39 24.89
N VAL A 64 10.63 -6.15 24.34
CA VAL A 64 11.08 -4.79 23.98
C VAL A 64 10.20 -4.20 22.87
N LEU A 65 9.74 -5.00 21.91
CA LEU A 65 8.88 -4.54 20.83
C LEU A 65 7.52 -4.04 21.31
N ILE A 66 6.91 -4.76 22.28
CA ILE A 66 5.57 -4.48 22.82
C ILE A 66 5.59 -3.37 23.89
N MET A 67 6.76 -3.02 24.40
CA MET A 67 6.90 -2.09 25.51
C MET A 67 6.55 -0.63 25.09
N PRO A 68 5.88 0.17 25.95
CA PRO A 68 5.62 1.59 25.68
C PRO A 68 6.91 2.41 25.56
N LEU A 69 6.89 3.49 24.75
CA LEU A 69 8.06 4.32 24.46
C LEU A 69 8.81 4.80 25.72
N ARG A 70 8.09 5.28 26.75
CA ARG A 70 8.70 5.80 27.99
C ARG A 70 9.59 4.76 28.68
N HIS A 71 9.12 3.53 28.66
CA HIS A 71 9.77 2.38 29.25
C HIS A 71 10.96 1.93 28.40
N ILE A 72 10.82 1.88 27.08
CA ILE A 72 11.91 1.60 26.13
C ILE A 72 13.06 2.62 26.28
N VAL A 73 12.75 3.92 26.31
CA VAL A 73 13.77 4.98 26.50
C VAL A 73 14.52 4.77 27.81
N THR A 74 13.80 4.45 28.88
CA THR A 74 14.42 4.16 30.18
C THR A 74 15.34 2.95 30.09
N LEU A 75 14.92 1.87 29.43
CA LEU A 75 15.74 0.68 29.22
C LEU A 75 17.04 1.01 28.45
N TYR A 76 16.94 1.69 27.31
CA TYR A 76 18.10 2.07 26.51
C TYR A 76 19.03 3.04 27.23
N LEU A 77 18.52 3.93 28.09
CA LEU A 77 19.36 4.78 28.94
C LEU A 77 20.20 3.97 29.92
N HIS A 78 19.64 2.91 30.53
CA HIS A 78 20.41 2.03 31.42
C HIS A 78 21.49 1.24 30.65
N VAL A 79 21.17 0.77 29.44
CA VAL A 79 22.14 0.11 28.55
C VAL A 79 23.25 1.09 28.14
N LEU A 80 22.90 2.31 27.74
CA LEU A 80 23.85 3.34 27.36
C LEU A 80 24.80 3.69 28.52
N VAL A 81 24.28 3.83 29.73
CA VAL A 81 25.11 4.09 30.93
C VAL A 81 26.06 2.93 31.20
N ALA A 82 25.61 1.68 31.09
CA ALA A 82 26.49 0.52 31.21
C ALA A 82 27.61 0.53 30.15
N LEU A 83 27.29 0.86 28.90
CA LEU A 83 28.26 0.98 27.81
C LEU A 83 29.25 2.14 28.05
N LEU A 84 28.78 3.29 28.52
CA LEU A 84 29.64 4.43 28.84
C LEU A 84 30.60 4.11 29.99
N LEU A 85 30.14 3.40 31.02
CA LEU A 85 31.02 2.92 32.11
C LEU A 85 32.06 1.91 31.60
N TYR A 86 31.65 1.02 30.69
CA TYR A 86 32.57 0.07 30.05
C TYR A 86 33.62 0.80 29.18
N MET A 87 33.22 1.79 28.38
CA MET A 87 34.16 2.60 27.59
C MET A 87 35.10 3.41 28.48
N GLY A 88 34.59 3.98 29.59
CA GLY A 88 35.41 4.68 30.57
C GLY A 88 36.45 3.76 31.21
N HIS A 89 36.10 2.50 31.45
CA HIS A 89 37.04 1.48 31.89
C HIS A 89 38.13 1.19 30.86
N GLN A 90 37.78 0.99 29.60
CA GLN A 90 38.75 0.68 28.54
C GLN A 90 39.73 1.84 28.31
N ILE A 91 39.23 3.08 28.25
CA ILE A 91 40.08 4.28 28.08
C ILE A 91 41.06 4.40 29.26
N SER A 92 40.61 4.18 30.50
CA SER A 92 41.48 4.24 31.68
C SER A 92 42.56 3.14 31.66
N LYS A 93 42.18 1.93 31.24
CA LYS A 93 43.09 0.78 31.09
C LYS A 93 44.15 1.01 30.01
N ASP A 94 43.74 1.49 28.85
CA ASP A 94 44.64 1.71 27.71
C ASP A 94 45.60 2.87 28.01
N TYR A 95 45.12 3.94 28.64
CA TYR A 95 45.96 5.05 29.11
C TYR A 95 47.08 4.58 30.06
N VAL A 96 46.75 3.79 31.09
CA VAL A 96 47.76 3.28 32.04
C VAL A 96 48.75 2.34 31.35
N ARG A 97 48.30 1.56 30.35
CA ARG A 97 49.17 0.67 29.58
C ARG A 97 50.17 1.45 28.73
N GLU A 98 49.72 2.51 28.04
CA GLU A 98 50.60 3.39 27.25
C GLU A 98 51.62 4.10 28.14
N GLU A 99 51.19 4.57 29.31
CA GLU A 99 52.07 5.30 30.23
C GLU A 99 53.16 4.41 30.85
N VAL A 100 52.84 3.15 31.16
CA VAL A 100 53.82 2.15 31.60
C VAL A 100 54.83 1.80 30.49
N GLN A 101 54.38 1.77 29.23
CA GLN A 101 55.26 1.51 28.08
C GLN A 101 56.23 2.66 27.78
N LEU A 102 55.81 3.90 28.04
CA LEU A 102 56.62 5.10 27.81
C LEU A 102 57.67 5.36 28.90
N GLY A 103 57.58 4.70 30.07
CA GLY A 103 58.61 4.72 31.11
C GLY A 103 58.91 6.09 31.72
N TYR A 104 58.02 7.08 31.52
CA TYR A 104 58.28 8.47 31.87
C TYR A 104 57.90 8.76 33.34
N GLU A 105 58.84 9.30 34.12
CA GLU A 105 58.65 9.59 35.57
C GLU A 105 58.29 11.04 35.89
N GLY A 106 58.22 11.94 34.89
CA GLY A 106 57.90 13.37 35.09
C GLY A 106 56.41 13.72 34.92
N ALA A 107 55.98 14.83 35.52
CA ALA A 107 54.64 15.41 35.33
C ALA A 107 54.53 16.04 33.93
N LEU A 108 53.71 15.47 33.05
CA LEU A 108 53.44 16.04 31.72
C LEU A 108 52.33 17.10 31.82
N SER A 109 52.67 18.38 31.69
CA SER A 109 51.76 19.51 31.88
C SER A 109 50.76 19.74 30.74
N ASP A 110 50.99 19.22 29.52
CA ASP A 110 50.16 19.57 28.35
C ASP A 110 49.30 18.43 27.75
N LEU A 111 49.60 17.16 28.05
CA LEU A 111 48.84 16.00 27.49
C LEU A 111 47.92 15.30 28.52
N SER A 112 48.15 15.50 29.82
CA SER A 112 47.39 14.82 30.89
C SER A 112 45.99 15.41 31.14
N VAL A 113 45.71 16.61 30.62
CA VAL A 113 44.43 17.32 30.82
C VAL A 113 43.33 16.75 29.92
N SER A 114 43.66 16.27 28.71
CA SER A 114 42.68 15.73 27.77
C SER A 114 42.00 14.42 28.25
N PRO A 115 42.73 13.38 28.71
CA PRO A 115 42.08 12.12 29.15
C PRO A 115 41.34 12.28 30.48
N THR A 116 41.83 13.13 31.39
CA THR A 116 41.17 13.41 32.68
C THR A 116 39.87 14.19 32.49
N THR A 117 39.88 15.22 31.63
CA THR A 117 38.66 15.98 31.31
C THR A 117 37.62 15.13 30.60
N GLY A 118 38.02 14.29 29.62
CA GLY A 118 37.09 13.38 28.94
C GLY A 118 36.39 12.39 29.87
N GLN A 119 37.10 11.92 30.89
CA GLN A 119 36.62 10.95 31.86
C GLN A 119 35.73 11.57 32.97
N ILE A 120 35.98 12.83 33.34
CA ILE A 120 35.06 13.65 34.17
C ILE A 120 33.76 13.94 33.40
N ILE A 121 33.86 14.29 32.11
CA ILE A 121 32.70 14.49 31.23
C ILE A 121 31.88 13.20 31.13
N LEU A 122 32.54 12.05 30.99
CA LEU A 122 31.87 10.74 30.91
C LEU A 122 31.10 10.38 32.19
N SER A 123 31.71 10.57 33.36
CA SER A 123 31.07 10.27 34.65
C SER A 123 29.94 11.25 34.99
N THR A 124 30.08 12.54 34.64
CA THR A 124 29.00 13.53 34.77
C THR A 124 27.85 13.27 33.80
N LEU A 125 28.14 12.82 32.58
CA LEU A 125 27.14 12.38 31.60
C LEU A 125 26.36 11.17 32.11
N CYS A 126 27.02 10.14 32.66
CA CYS A 126 26.35 8.99 33.28
C CYS A 126 25.41 9.40 34.43
N ALA A 127 25.85 10.31 35.30
CA ALA A 127 25.03 10.82 36.40
C ALA A 127 23.81 11.62 35.91
N PHE A 128 23.99 12.42 34.86
CA PHE A 128 22.92 13.17 34.20
C PHE A 128 21.89 12.25 33.55
N LEU A 129 22.34 11.24 32.79
CA LEU A 129 21.47 10.26 32.12
C LEU A 129 20.62 9.46 33.11
N MET A 130 21.19 9.08 34.25
CA MET A 130 20.48 8.39 35.33
C MET A 130 19.66 9.33 36.23
N LYS A 131 19.68 10.65 35.99
CA LYS A 131 19.06 11.68 36.83
C LYS A 131 19.46 11.58 38.31
N THR A 132 20.70 11.21 38.59
CA THR A 132 21.21 11.09 39.97
C THR A 132 22.20 12.22 40.27
N ARG A 133 22.16 12.76 41.49
CA ARG A 133 23.14 13.76 41.95
C ARG A 133 24.46 13.15 42.44
N LYS A 134 24.58 11.82 42.42
CA LYS A 134 25.70 11.07 43.02
C LYS A 134 26.74 10.70 41.96
N VAL A 135 27.44 11.70 41.42
CA VAL A 135 28.49 11.52 40.38
C VAL A 135 29.61 10.57 40.84
N TRP A 136 29.94 10.59 42.14
CA TRP A 136 30.97 9.73 42.73
C TRP A 136 30.74 8.22 42.53
N LEU A 137 29.49 7.77 42.37
CA LEU A 137 29.19 6.35 42.12
C LEU A 137 29.73 5.86 40.76
N PHE A 138 29.92 6.77 39.80
CA PHE A 138 30.38 6.48 38.44
C PHE A 138 31.84 6.87 38.20
N SER A 139 32.51 7.38 39.25
CA SER A 139 33.86 7.96 39.16
C SER A 139 34.97 6.97 39.52
N THR A 140 34.67 5.69 39.76
CA THR A 140 35.63 4.67 40.19
C THR A 140 36.75 4.42 39.17
N HIS A 141 36.48 4.66 37.89
CA HIS A 141 37.44 4.60 36.78
C HIS A 141 38.45 5.76 36.77
N MET A 142 38.24 6.82 37.59
CA MET A 142 39.11 8.01 37.68
C MET A 142 40.31 7.80 38.59
N LEU A 143 40.28 6.78 39.45
CA LEU A 143 41.28 6.55 40.48
C LEU A 143 42.73 6.47 39.95
N PRO A 144 43.01 5.80 38.82
CA PRO A 144 44.37 5.70 38.27
C PRO A 144 44.86 7.06 37.73
N LEU A 145 43.97 7.84 37.13
CA LEU A 145 44.27 9.17 36.61
C LEU A 145 44.52 10.18 37.74
N LEU A 146 43.75 10.08 38.84
CA LEU A 146 43.95 10.89 40.03
C LEU A 146 45.28 10.56 40.73
N ALA A 147 45.64 9.27 40.82
CA ALA A 147 46.93 8.85 41.35
C ALA A 147 48.10 9.40 40.52
N ARG A 148 47.92 9.55 39.21
CA ARG A 148 48.93 10.15 38.34
C ARG A 148 49.07 11.67 38.54
N LEU A 149 47.94 12.38 38.73
CA LEU A 149 47.94 13.81 39.12
C LEU A 149 48.69 14.05 40.44
N LEU A 150 48.72 13.05 41.32
CA LEU A 150 49.45 13.07 42.60
C LEU A 150 50.91 12.58 42.48
N THR A 151 51.45 12.44 41.25
CA THR A 151 52.86 12.07 40.99
C THR A 151 53.30 10.75 41.61
N VAL A 152 52.39 9.77 41.67
CA VAL A 152 52.67 8.44 42.24
C VAL A 152 53.61 7.63 41.33
N PRO A 153 54.59 6.88 41.88
CA PRO A 153 55.51 6.05 41.10
C PRO A 153 54.81 4.99 40.26
N ASN A 154 55.40 4.65 39.10
CA ASN A 154 54.82 3.73 38.11
C ASN A 154 54.49 2.34 38.69
N ALA A 155 55.27 1.84 39.64
CA ALA A 155 55.02 0.56 40.33
C ALA A 155 53.74 0.59 41.19
N THR A 156 53.49 1.72 41.87
CA THR A 156 52.30 1.92 42.70
C THR A 156 51.09 2.27 41.85
N LEU A 157 51.28 2.93 40.71
CA LEU A 157 50.24 3.19 39.71
C LEU A 157 49.62 1.91 39.17
N LEU A 158 50.42 0.86 38.94
CA LEU A 158 49.94 -0.45 38.49
C LEU A 158 49.03 -1.14 39.54
N ILE A 159 49.39 -1.02 40.83
CA ILE A 159 48.60 -1.55 41.95
C ILE A 159 47.26 -0.81 42.06
N ILE A 160 47.30 0.52 41.97
CA ILE A 160 46.11 1.38 42.01
C ILE A 160 45.19 1.10 40.80
N ASN A 161 45.75 0.93 39.62
CA ASN A 161 45.00 0.57 38.42
C ASN A 161 44.32 -0.80 38.56
N THR A 162 45.03 -1.80 39.09
CA THR A 162 44.47 -3.14 39.31
C THR A 162 43.32 -3.10 40.33
N PHE A 163 43.47 -2.31 41.40
CA PHE A 163 42.41 -2.11 42.39
C PHE A 163 41.20 -1.35 41.81
N SER A 164 41.44 -0.28 41.06
CA SER A 164 40.40 0.48 40.35
C SER A 164 39.67 -0.39 39.33
N MET A 165 40.38 -1.23 38.58
CA MET A 165 39.81 -2.21 37.65
C MET A 165 38.88 -3.20 38.38
N GLY A 166 39.30 -3.74 39.52
CA GLY A 166 38.43 -4.60 40.34
C GLY A 166 37.17 -3.88 40.82
N LEU A 167 37.32 -2.67 41.35
CA LEU A 167 36.21 -1.86 41.87
C LEU A 167 35.23 -1.44 40.78
N THR A 168 35.74 -1.14 39.59
CA THR A 168 34.94 -0.72 38.43
C THR A 168 34.18 -1.89 37.81
N VAL A 169 34.82 -3.05 37.65
CA VAL A 169 34.14 -4.29 37.21
C VAL A 169 33.08 -4.72 38.23
N ALA A 170 33.38 -4.65 39.53
CA ALA A 170 32.40 -4.91 40.58
C ALA A 170 31.25 -3.89 40.55
N GLY A 171 31.53 -2.60 40.33
CA GLY A 171 30.54 -1.55 40.20
C GLY A 171 29.62 -1.73 39.00
N ILE A 172 30.17 -2.05 37.82
CA ILE A 172 29.40 -2.39 36.62
C ILE A 172 28.58 -3.66 36.88
N GLY A 173 29.15 -4.69 37.50
CA GLY A 173 28.46 -5.93 37.85
C GLY A 173 27.27 -5.70 38.79
N LEU A 174 27.46 -4.93 39.86
CA LEU A 174 26.39 -4.54 40.79
C LEU A 174 25.32 -3.68 40.12
N PHE A 175 25.71 -2.75 39.25
CA PHE A 175 24.77 -1.95 38.47
C PHE A 175 23.92 -2.82 37.53
N LEU A 176 24.54 -3.75 36.81
CA LEU A 176 23.84 -4.68 35.94
C LEU A 176 22.91 -5.61 36.73
N LEU A 177 23.36 -6.12 37.89
CA LEU A 177 22.58 -7.02 38.73
C LEU A 177 21.38 -6.30 39.39
N ALA A 178 21.58 -5.07 39.85
CA ALA A 178 20.51 -4.23 40.41
C ALA A 178 19.45 -3.85 39.35
N ASN A 179 19.87 -3.75 38.08
CA ASN A 179 19.00 -3.39 36.97
C ASN A 179 18.53 -4.59 36.12
N LEU A 180 18.93 -5.81 36.47
CA LEU A 180 18.60 -7.04 35.72
C LEU A 180 17.08 -7.26 35.64
N PHE A 181 16.36 -6.93 36.69
CA PHE A 181 14.90 -7.05 36.76
C PHE A 181 14.15 -5.78 36.28
N VAL A 182 14.85 -4.74 35.80
CA VAL A 182 14.20 -3.55 35.24
C VAL A 182 13.29 -3.89 34.06
N PRO A 183 13.71 -4.68 33.05
CA PRO A 183 12.84 -5.05 31.92
C PRO A 183 11.55 -5.75 32.39
N TYR A 184 11.67 -6.66 33.38
CA TYR A 184 10.53 -7.37 33.94
C TYR A 184 9.57 -6.45 34.69
N ARG A 185 10.10 -5.55 35.54
CA ARG A 185 9.27 -4.56 36.26
C ARG A 185 8.55 -3.63 35.29
N LEU A 186 9.24 -3.21 34.24
CA LEU A 186 8.69 -2.37 33.17
C LEU A 186 7.60 -3.08 32.36
N ALA A 187 7.85 -4.33 31.98
CA ALA A 187 6.88 -5.16 31.27
C ALA A 187 5.62 -5.40 32.12
N ARG A 188 5.80 -5.68 33.42
CA ARG A 188 4.68 -5.84 34.37
C ARG A 188 3.86 -4.55 34.52
N ALA A 189 4.51 -3.39 34.61
CA ALA A 189 3.85 -2.09 34.69
C ALA A 189 3.06 -1.76 33.40
N ALA A 190 3.67 -2.00 32.24
CA ALA A 190 3.02 -1.84 30.95
C ALA A 190 1.81 -2.78 30.79
N TYR A 191 1.95 -4.04 31.23
CA TYR A 191 0.87 -5.02 31.19
C TYR A 191 -0.30 -4.62 32.11
N SER A 192 -0.03 -4.10 33.30
CA SER A 192 -1.10 -3.58 34.18
C SER A 192 -1.81 -2.36 33.60
N GLU A 193 -1.09 -1.48 32.90
CA GLU A 193 -1.66 -0.30 32.22
C GLU A 193 -2.58 -0.72 31.07
N LEU A 194 -2.23 -1.80 30.34
CA LEU A 194 -3.06 -2.42 29.30
C LEU A 194 -4.31 -3.12 29.85
N LEU A 195 -4.21 -3.75 31.04
CA LEU A 195 -5.34 -4.42 31.69
C LEU A 195 -6.40 -3.44 32.23
N HIS A 196 -6.00 -2.25 32.68
CA HIS A 196 -6.94 -1.24 33.23
C HIS A 196 -7.92 -0.64 32.21
N LEU A 197 -7.79 -0.94 30.91
CA LEU A 197 -8.67 -0.52 29.81
C LEU A 197 -9.92 -1.42 29.62
N GLU A 198 -10.38 -2.11 30.68
CA GLU A 198 -11.37 -3.20 30.62
C GLU A 198 -12.85 -2.79 30.45
N VAL A 199 -13.52 -3.11 29.31
CA VAL A 199 -14.87 -3.77 29.16
C VAL A 199 -15.01 -4.50 27.77
N MET A 200 -15.53 -5.76 27.74
CA MET A 200 -15.85 -6.72 26.62
C MET A 200 -14.72 -7.42 25.81
N GLU A 201 -14.91 -8.69 25.39
CA GLU A 201 -13.83 -9.71 25.21
C GLU A 201 -13.32 -10.02 23.78
N LEU A 202 -14.07 -9.78 22.68
CA LEU A 202 -13.58 -10.07 21.31
C LEU A 202 -13.29 -8.81 20.49
N TYR A 203 -14.21 -7.85 20.52
CA TYR A 203 -14.02 -6.53 19.92
C TYR A 203 -12.79 -5.82 20.51
N ARG A 204 -12.38 -6.17 21.73
CA ARG A 204 -11.21 -5.61 22.41
C ARG A 204 -9.89 -6.21 21.98
N LEU A 205 -9.78 -7.50 21.65
CA LEU A 205 -8.52 -8.02 21.09
C LEU A 205 -8.25 -7.37 19.72
N LEU A 206 -9.31 -7.17 18.93
CA LEU A 206 -9.22 -6.43 17.68
C LEU A 206 -8.95 -4.94 17.92
N ALA A 207 -9.64 -4.27 18.85
CA ALA A 207 -9.42 -2.87 19.16
C ALA A 207 -8.04 -2.61 19.81
N LEU A 208 -7.56 -3.53 20.65
CA LEU A 208 -6.22 -3.51 21.22
C LEU A 208 -5.19 -3.78 20.13
N GLY A 209 -5.45 -4.74 19.24
CA GLY A 209 -4.64 -4.97 18.05
C GLY A 209 -4.51 -3.72 17.18
N ILE A 210 -5.62 -3.07 16.84
CA ILE A 210 -5.67 -1.84 16.04
C ILE A 210 -5.05 -0.66 16.81
N SER A 211 -5.30 -0.55 18.11
CA SER A 211 -4.72 0.49 18.97
C SER A 211 -3.21 0.34 19.04
N LEU A 212 -2.68 -0.86 19.30
CA LEU A 212 -1.25 -1.14 19.30
C LEU A 212 -0.66 -0.98 17.89
N TRP A 213 -1.37 -1.39 16.85
CA TRP A 213 -0.97 -1.22 15.46
C TRP A 213 -0.72 0.25 15.11
N ASN A 214 -1.64 1.13 15.53
CA ASN A 214 -1.56 2.57 15.33
C ASN A 214 -0.54 3.21 16.29
N GLN A 215 -0.56 2.86 17.58
CA GLN A 215 0.33 3.39 18.61
C GLN A 215 1.80 3.07 18.32
N PHE A 216 2.07 1.89 17.76
CA PHE A 216 3.43 1.46 17.44
C PHE A 216 3.84 1.82 16.01
N ALA A 217 2.92 2.41 15.24
CA ALA A 217 3.11 2.71 13.83
C ALA A 217 3.71 1.51 13.08
N VAL A 218 3.12 0.32 13.29
CA VAL A 218 3.66 -0.98 12.84
C VAL A 218 4.06 -0.96 11.35
N PRO A 219 3.23 -0.45 10.42
CA PRO A 219 3.62 -0.37 9.01
C PRO A 219 4.89 0.46 8.78
N ALA A 220 5.02 1.61 9.45
CA ALA A 220 6.19 2.47 9.33
C ALA A 220 7.43 1.83 9.97
N LEU A 221 7.26 1.17 11.12
CA LEU A 221 8.32 0.45 11.82
C LEU A 221 8.94 -0.66 10.95
N PHE A 222 8.12 -1.53 10.37
CA PHE A 222 8.59 -2.58 9.48
C PHE A 222 9.17 -2.03 8.17
N SER A 223 8.65 -0.91 7.67
CA SER A 223 9.21 -0.23 6.48
C SER A 223 10.61 0.32 6.75
N VAL A 224 10.82 1.02 7.88
CA VAL A 224 12.15 1.54 8.26
C VAL A 224 13.14 0.40 8.49
N PHE A 225 12.72 -0.67 9.18
CA PHE A 225 13.51 -1.88 9.34
C PHE A 225 13.95 -2.45 7.97
N TRP A 226 13.02 -2.58 7.03
CA TRP A 226 13.33 -3.08 5.69
C TRP A 226 14.28 -2.18 4.92
N PHE A 227 14.10 -0.86 4.97
CA PHE A 227 15.01 0.08 4.32
C PHE A 227 16.43 0.03 4.90
N VAL A 228 16.56 -0.15 6.22
CA VAL A 228 17.87 -0.35 6.85
C VAL A 228 18.52 -1.63 6.34
N LEU A 229 17.79 -2.75 6.30
CA LEU A 229 18.29 -4.00 5.74
C LEU A 229 18.69 -3.86 4.27
N PHE A 230 17.82 -3.25 3.46
CA PHE A 230 18.06 -3.02 2.05
C PHE A 230 19.28 -2.13 1.81
N ALA A 231 19.46 -1.06 2.60
CA ALA A 231 20.63 -0.19 2.50
C ALA A 231 21.94 -0.92 2.87
N VAL A 232 21.92 -1.75 3.92
CA VAL A 232 23.08 -2.57 4.30
C VAL A 232 23.41 -3.57 3.20
N GLN A 233 22.40 -4.26 2.65
CA GLN A 233 22.59 -5.23 1.58
C GLN A 233 23.11 -4.56 0.30
N LEU A 234 22.54 -3.41 -0.07
CA LEU A 234 22.98 -2.63 -1.21
C LEU A 234 24.44 -2.19 -1.06
N CYS A 235 24.82 -1.66 0.11
CA CYS A 235 26.20 -1.28 0.40
C CYS A 235 27.16 -2.48 0.33
N SER A 236 26.75 -3.63 0.89
CA SER A 236 27.53 -4.88 0.84
C SER A 236 27.76 -5.34 -0.60
N ASN A 237 26.70 -5.35 -1.41
CA ASN A 237 26.75 -5.77 -2.81
C ASN A 237 27.55 -4.79 -3.69
N VAL A 238 27.50 -3.48 -3.40
CA VAL A 238 28.34 -2.48 -4.09
C VAL A 238 29.81 -2.66 -3.72
N MET A 239 30.11 -2.97 -2.46
CA MET A 239 31.49 -3.17 -2.00
C MET A 239 32.12 -4.45 -2.56
N SER A 240 31.32 -5.50 -2.79
CA SER A 240 31.79 -6.80 -3.29
C SER A 240 31.87 -6.87 -4.82
N SER A 241 31.13 -6.01 -5.55
CA SER A 241 31.05 -6.05 -7.01
C SER A 241 32.16 -5.24 -7.69
N SER A 242 32.78 -5.81 -8.72
CA SER A 242 33.69 -5.07 -9.60
C SER A 242 32.90 -4.09 -10.50
N VAL A 243 33.47 -2.89 -10.76
CA VAL A 243 32.86 -1.75 -11.48
C VAL A 243 32.26 -2.11 -12.85
N SER A 244 32.70 -3.21 -13.47
CA SER A 244 32.24 -3.65 -14.80
C SER A 244 30.89 -4.40 -14.79
N ALA A 245 30.45 -4.96 -13.67
CA ALA A 245 29.18 -5.70 -13.57
C ALA A 245 27.97 -4.77 -13.28
N THR A 246 28.20 -3.59 -12.70
CA THR A 246 27.17 -2.64 -12.28
C THR A 246 26.40 -2.02 -13.46
N PHE A 247 27.03 -1.93 -14.64
CA PHE A 247 26.43 -1.34 -15.84
C PHE A 247 25.50 -2.29 -16.60
N GLN A 248 25.62 -3.61 -16.41
CA GLN A 248 24.88 -4.58 -17.24
C GLN A 248 23.40 -4.74 -16.81
N GLY A 249 22.98 -4.05 -15.73
CA GLY A 249 21.58 -3.79 -15.43
C GLY A 249 21.32 -3.37 -14.00
N ILE A 250 21.22 -2.05 -13.75
CA ILE A 250 20.85 -1.49 -12.43
C ILE A 250 19.59 -2.15 -11.87
N MET A 251 18.61 -2.49 -12.73
CA MET A 251 17.38 -3.17 -12.35
C MET A 251 17.63 -4.58 -11.78
N PHE A 252 18.52 -5.37 -12.40
CA PHE A 252 18.85 -6.70 -11.91
C PHE A 252 19.57 -6.61 -10.56
N PHE A 253 20.51 -5.67 -10.42
CA PHE A 253 21.22 -5.44 -9.16
C PHE A 253 20.30 -5.04 -7.99
N LEU A 254 19.36 -4.13 -8.25
CA LEU A 254 18.34 -3.74 -7.26
C LEU A 254 17.44 -4.93 -6.92
N LEU A 255 16.99 -5.68 -7.92
CA LEU A 255 16.10 -6.83 -7.74
C LEU A 255 16.76 -7.96 -6.94
N THR A 256 18.04 -8.26 -7.18
CA THR A 256 18.81 -9.22 -6.38
C THR A 256 18.91 -8.76 -4.93
N SER A 257 19.20 -7.47 -4.70
CA SER A 257 19.29 -6.91 -3.34
C SER A 257 17.94 -6.98 -2.61
N VAL A 258 16.82 -6.69 -3.31
CA VAL A 258 15.46 -6.84 -2.77
C VAL A 258 15.15 -8.31 -2.44
N SER A 259 15.56 -9.25 -3.28
CA SER A 259 15.33 -10.68 -3.06
C SER A 259 16.11 -11.24 -1.87
N GLU A 260 17.34 -10.78 -1.64
CA GLU A 260 18.13 -11.12 -0.45
C GLU A 260 17.48 -10.59 0.84
N CYS A 261 16.81 -9.44 0.75
CA CYS A 261 16.01 -8.86 1.82
C CYS A 261 14.63 -9.52 2.00
N CYS A 262 14.34 -10.65 1.35
CA CYS A 262 13.08 -11.40 1.49
C CYS A 262 13.30 -12.82 2.04
N ALA A 263 14.46 -13.09 2.66
CA ALA A 263 14.82 -14.41 3.15
C ALA A 263 14.09 -14.82 4.44
N THR A 264 13.40 -13.90 5.11
CA THR A 264 12.74 -14.15 6.40
C THR A 264 11.30 -13.63 6.38
N PRO A 265 10.41 -14.16 7.23
CA PRO A 265 9.04 -13.65 7.33
C PRO A 265 8.99 -12.18 7.79
N TYR A 266 9.91 -11.74 8.67
CA TYR A 266 9.97 -10.35 9.11
C TYR A 266 10.34 -9.39 7.98
N SER A 267 11.33 -9.78 7.18
CA SER A 267 11.80 -8.98 6.06
C SER A 267 10.80 -8.97 4.89
N LEU A 268 10.10 -10.09 4.66
CA LEU A 268 8.97 -10.16 3.72
C LEU A 268 7.82 -9.24 4.15
N LEU A 269 7.43 -9.25 5.43
CA LEU A 269 6.44 -8.28 5.95
C LEU A 269 6.92 -6.84 5.84
N GLY A 270 8.23 -6.60 6.01
CA GLY A 270 8.84 -5.31 5.71
C GLY A 270 8.60 -4.86 4.27
N LEU A 271 8.90 -5.74 3.31
CA LEU A 271 8.68 -5.47 1.88
C LEU A 271 7.21 -5.19 1.57
N THR A 272 6.27 -5.94 2.16
CA THR A 272 4.84 -5.74 1.88
C THR A 272 4.35 -4.36 2.30
N PHE A 273 4.79 -3.85 3.45
CA PHE A 273 4.48 -2.47 3.86
C PHE A 273 5.17 -1.43 2.97
N VAL A 274 6.42 -1.65 2.59
CA VAL A 274 7.13 -0.75 1.67
C VAL A 274 6.40 -0.66 0.33
N VAL A 275 5.96 -1.80 -0.22
CA VAL A 275 5.20 -1.87 -1.46
C VAL A 275 3.82 -1.23 -1.31
N SER A 276 3.12 -1.43 -0.18
CA SER A 276 1.85 -0.74 0.10
C SER A 276 2.02 0.79 0.13
N TYR A 277 3.04 1.29 0.82
CA TYR A 277 3.31 2.73 0.89
C TYR A 277 3.77 3.31 -0.45
N LEU A 278 4.55 2.54 -1.23
CA LEU A 278 4.96 2.94 -2.57
C LEU A 278 3.74 3.04 -3.50
N ALA A 279 2.85 2.04 -3.48
CA ALA A 279 1.60 2.06 -4.23
C ALA A 279 0.71 3.25 -3.83
N LEU A 280 0.50 3.45 -2.53
CA LEU A 280 -0.23 4.61 -2.00
C LEU A 280 0.38 5.94 -2.45
N GLY A 281 1.71 6.08 -2.38
CA GLY A 281 2.43 7.27 -2.83
C GLY A 281 2.25 7.53 -4.32
N LEU A 282 2.34 6.48 -5.15
CA LEU A 282 2.11 6.57 -6.60
C LEU A 282 0.66 6.95 -6.95
N LEU A 283 -0.33 6.41 -6.24
CA LEU A 283 -1.74 6.76 -6.43
C LEU A 283 -2.03 8.20 -6.00
N ASN A 284 -1.44 8.66 -4.90
CA ASN A 284 -1.56 10.05 -4.46
C ASN A 284 -0.85 11.01 -5.43
N LEU A 285 0.29 10.61 -6.00
CA LEU A 285 0.98 11.38 -7.04
C LEU A 285 0.12 11.49 -8.31
N CYS A 286 -0.54 10.40 -8.72
CA CYS A 286 -1.50 10.41 -9.82
C CYS A 286 -2.63 11.43 -9.57
N LYS A 287 -3.28 11.37 -8.39
CA LYS A 287 -4.31 12.33 -7.98
C LYS A 287 -3.81 13.77 -7.96
N PHE A 288 -2.65 14.00 -7.36
CA PHE A 288 -2.03 15.32 -7.29
C PHE A 288 -1.75 15.89 -8.69
N TYR A 289 -1.24 15.06 -9.60
CA TYR A 289 -0.94 15.48 -10.95
C TYR A 289 -2.22 15.87 -11.74
N LEU A 290 -3.28 15.07 -11.61
CA LEU A 290 -4.56 15.30 -12.32
C LEU A 290 -5.38 16.46 -11.72
N GLY A 291 -5.56 16.48 -10.40
CA GLY A 291 -6.49 17.38 -9.71
C GLY A 291 -5.85 18.47 -8.84
N GLY A 292 -4.52 18.46 -8.66
CA GLY A 292 -3.81 19.38 -7.78
C GLY A 292 -3.97 19.03 -6.29
N PHE A 293 -3.57 19.97 -5.42
CA PHE A 293 -3.53 19.75 -3.97
C PHE A 293 -4.92 19.48 -3.35
N ALA A 294 -5.97 20.14 -3.85
CA ALA A 294 -7.34 19.98 -3.34
C ALA A 294 -7.89 18.55 -3.55
N ALA A 295 -7.47 17.86 -4.62
CA ALA A 295 -7.91 16.50 -4.91
C ALA A 295 -7.30 15.43 -3.97
N VAL A 296 -6.16 15.73 -3.35
CA VAL A 296 -5.48 14.81 -2.42
C VAL A 296 -6.09 14.89 -1.02
N GLN A 297 -6.62 16.04 -0.62
CA GLN A 297 -7.09 16.29 0.73
C GLN A 297 -8.51 15.77 1.01
N ASN A 298 -9.29 15.50 -0.05
CA ASN A 298 -10.74 15.30 0.05
C ASN A 298 -11.21 13.83 0.17
N GLU A 299 -10.30 12.85 0.21
CA GLU A 299 -10.66 11.43 0.36
C GLU A 299 -9.87 10.74 1.48
N ASN A 300 -10.55 9.94 2.31
CA ASN A 300 -9.93 9.05 3.30
C ASN A 300 -9.14 7.95 2.58
N VAL A 301 -7.82 8.12 2.43
CA VAL A 301 -6.94 7.25 1.64
C VAL A 301 -6.48 5.98 2.37
N MET A 302 -7.21 5.50 3.39
CA MET A 302 -6.66 4.49 4.30
C MET A 302 -6.56 3.08 3.70
N HIS A 303 -7.24 2.80 2.58
CA HIS A 303 -7.24 1.47 1.94
C HIS A 303 -6.50 1.37 0.61
N ARG A 304 -6.17 2.49 -0.05
CA ARG A 304 -5.48 2.46 -1.36
C ARG A 304 -4.01 2.10 -1.17
N GLY A 305 -3.48 1.15 -1.94
CA GLY A 305 -2.12 0.62 -1.78
C GLY A 305 -2.02 -0.60 -0.87
N VAL A 306 -2.92 -0.78 0.10
CA VAL A 306 -2.90 -1.95 1.00
C VAL A 306 -3.18 -3.23 0.23
N THR A 307 -4.11 -3.17 -0.72
CA THR A 307 -4.43 -4.26 -1.65
C THR A 307 -3.17 -4.80 -2.31
N GLU A 308 -2.30 -3.91 -2.79
CA GLU A 308 -1.07 -4.26 -3.50
C GLU A 308 -0.05 -4.95 -2.58
N GLY A 309 0.17 -4.46 -1.36
CA GLY A 309 1.05 -5.17 -0.41
C GLY A 309 0.47 -6.50 0.08
N VAL A 310 -0.86 -6.59 0.25
CA VAL A 310 -1.54 -7.86 0.59
C VAL A 310 -1.41 -8.85 -0.56
N THR A 311 -1.58 -8.42 -1.82
CA THR A 311 -1.36 -9.31 -2.98
C THR A 311 0.07 -9.83 -3.03
N LEU A 312 1.08 -8.98 -2.75
CA LEU A 312 2.47 -9.40 -2.66
C LEU A 312 2.65 -10.48 -1.58
N LEU A 313 2.10 -10.25 -0.38
CA LEU A 313 2.21 -11.18 0.74
C LEU A 313 1.57 -12.54 0.40
N LEU A 314 0.35 -12.51 -0.14
CA LEU A 314 -0.39 -13.73 -0.49
C LEU A 314 0.35 -14.53 -1.57
N LEU A 315 0.84 -13.87 -2.62
CA LEU A 315 1.59 -14.54 -3.68
C LEU A 315 2.93 -15.09 -3.16
N ALA A 316 3.64 -14.34 -2.32
CA ALA A 316 4.91 -14.80 -1.73
C ALA A 316 4.72 -16.03 -0.82
N LEU A 317 3.66 -16.05 -0.02
CA LEU A 317 3.33 -17.20 0.84
C LEU A 317 2.86 -18.40 0.02
N GLN A 318 1.97 -18.19 -0.95
CA GLN A 318 1.43 -19.25 -1.79
C GLN A 318 2.52 -19.94 -2.62
N THR A 319 3.52 -19.19 -3.08
CA THR A 319 4.61 -19.71 -3.92
C THR A 319 5.76 -20.31 -3.10
N GLY A 320 5.70 -20.26 -1.77
CA GLY A 320 6.77 -20.75 -0.90
C GLY A 320 8.07 -19.95 -1.04
N LEU A 321 7.98 -18.64 -1.30
CA LEU A 321 9.12 -17.77 -1.62
C LEU A 321 10.29 -17.85 -0.62
N LEU A 322 9.97 -18.11 0.66
CA LEU A 322 10.95 -18.18 1.76
C LEU A 322 11.87 -19.41 1.67
N ASP A 323 11.38 -20.53 1.17
CA ASP A 323 12.11 -21.81 1.13
C ASP A 323 12.97 -21.97 -0.15
N MET A 324 12.88 -21.01 -1.07
CA MET A 324 13.55 -21.05 -2.37
C MET A 324 15.01 -20.58 -2.31
N GLN A 325 15.85 -21.14 -3.17
CA GLN A 325 17.22 -20.67 -3.38
C GLN A 325 17.23 -19.22 -3.89
N ALA A 326 18.30 -18.46 -3.60
CA ALA A 326 18.37 -17.02 -3.88
C ALA A 326 18.10 -16.64 -5.35
N LEU A 327 18.60 -17.42 -6.32
CA LEU A 327 18.38 -17.16 -7.76
C LEU A 327 16.91 -17.36 -8.16
N GLN A 328 16.31 -18.49 -7.76
CA GLN A 328 14.89 -18.79 -8.02
C GLN A 328 13.97 -17.78 -7.31
N ARG A 329 14.31 -17.41 -6.08
CA ARG A 329 13.60 -16.39 -5.31
C ARG A 329 13.64 -15.03 -6.01
N THR A 330 14.78 -14.64 -6.58
CA THR A 330 14.92 -13.37 -7.33
C THR A 330 14.01 -13.36 -8.55
N PHE A 331 14.00 -14.46 -9.30
CA PHE A 331 13.15 -14.63 -10.47
C PHE A 331 11.66 -14.56 -10.11
N LEU A 332 11.22 -15.35 -9.14
CA LEU A 332 9.82 -15.40 -8.71
C LEU A 332 9.35 -14.06 -8.11
N LEU A 333 10.19 -13.43 -7.28
CA LEU A 333 9.89 -12.11 -6.72
C LEU A 333 9.75 -11.04 -7.80
N SER A 334 10.51 -11.14 -8.89
CA SER A 334 10.35 -10.23 -10.03
C SER A 334 8.96 -10.33 -10.66
N ILE A 335 8.44 -11.55 -10.83
CA ILE A 335 7.10 -11.80 -11.36
C ILE A 335 6.05 -11.24 -10.40
N ILE A 336 6.19 -11.48 -9.09
CA ILE A 336 5.29 -10.94 -8.07
C ILE A 336 5.29 -9.40 -8.10
N LEU A 337 6.46 -8.76 -8.18
CA LEU A 337 6.56 -7.30 -8.28
C LEU A 337 5.93 -6.76 -9.57
N PHE A 338 6.04 -7.48 -10.69
CA PHE A 338 5.34 -7.12 -11.93
C PHE A 338 3.82 -7.24 -11.80
N ILE A 339 3.30 -8.28 -11.14
CA ILE A 339 1.87 -8.42 -10.86
C ILE A 339 1.38 -7.24 -10.03
N VAL A 340 2.10 -6.90 -8.96
CA VAL A 340 1.77 -5.77 -8.09
C VAL A 340 1.82 -4.46 -8.87
N LEU A 341 2.85 -4.23 -9.69
CA LEU A 341 2.96 -3.06 -10.54
C LEU A 341 1.78 -2.97 -11.52
N THR A 342 1.38 -4.07 -12.15
CA THR A 342 0.20 -4.13 -13.03
C THR A 342 -1.06 -3.72 -12.26
N SER A 343 -1.25 -4.24 -11.05
CA SER A 343 -2.36 -3.87 -10.18
C SER A 343 -2.35 -2.38 -9.83
N THR A 344 -1.18 -1.79 -9.54
CA THR A 344 -1.10 -0.34 -9.26
C THR A 344 -1.49 0.51 -10.48
N LEU A 345 -1.12 0.07 -11.70
CA LEU A 345 -1.48 0.77 -12.93
C LEU A 345 -2.99 0.69 -13.19
N GLN A 346 -3.60 -0.46 -12.89
CA GLN A 346 -5.05 -0.62 -12.94
C GLN A 346 -5.75 0.35 -11.98
N SER A 347 -5.30 0.40 -10.71
CA SER A 347 -5.78 1.38 -9.72
C SER A 347 -5.60 2.83 -10.18
N MET A 348 -4.54 3.15 -10.94
CA MET A 348 -4.36 4.49 -11.52
C MET A 348 -5.38 4.80 -12.62
N ILE A 349 -5.76 3.83 -13.44
CA ILE A 349 -6.73 4.01 -14.52
C ILE A 349 -8.13 4.22 -13.95
N GLU A 350 -8.52 3.47 -12.92
CA GLU A 350 -9.80 3.64 -12.23
C GLU A 350 -9.98 5.07 -11.68
N ILE A 351 -8.87 5.72 -11.29
CA ILE A 351 -8.88 7.13 -10.86
C ILE A 351 -8.90 8.08 -12.07
N THR A 352 -8.13 7.75 -13.11
CA THR A 352 -7.89 8.64 -14.26
C THR A 352 -9.11 8.73 -15.18
N ASP A 353 -9.81 7.61 -15.40
CA ASP A 353 -10.91 7.49 -16.34
C ASP A 353 -12.06 8.49 -16.08
N PRO A 354 -12.72 8.53 -14.90
CA PRO A 354 -13.82 9.46 -14.65
C PRO A 354 -13.38 10.93 -14.74
N ILE A 355 -12.13 11.23 -14.37
CA ILE A 355 -11.58 12.60 -14.42
C ILE A 355 -11.45 13.07 -15.88
N ILE A 356 -10.94 12.21 -16.76
CA ILE A 356 -10.75 12.57 -18.17
C ILE A 356 -12.07 12.65 -18.91
N LEU A 357 -13.00 11.72 -18.66
CA LEU A 357 -14.34 11.77 -19.26
C LEU A 357 -15.10 13.02 -18.80
N ALA A 358 -15.03 13.37 -17.51
CA ALA A 358 -15.61 14.62 -17.00
C ALA A 358 -14.92 15.87 -17.57
N LEU A 359 -13.60 15.83 -17.78
CA LEU A 359 -12.86 16.94 -18.41
C LEU A 359 -13.25 17.12 -19.89
N GLY A 360 -13.47 16.02 -20.60
CA GLY A 360 -13.96 16.01 -21.97
C GLY A 360 -15.34 16.65 -22.08
N ALA A 361 -16.25 16.25 -21.20
CA ALA A 361 -17.63 16.73 -21.25
C ALA A 361 -17.82 18.14 -20.68
N SER A 362 -17.06 18.55 -19.66
CA SER A 362 -17.17 19.89 -19.06
C SER A 362 -16.71 21.05 -19.96
N ARG A 363 -16.32 20.78 -21.23
CA ARG A 363 -15.91 21.77 -22.25
C ARG A 363 -14.91 22.79 -21.72
N ASN A 364 -14.01 22.37 -20.82
CA ASN A 364 -13.06 23.28 -20.20
C ASN A 364 -12.01 23.76 -21.22
N ARG A 365 -11.78 25.07 -21.37
CA ARG A 365 -10.81 25.60 -22.35
C ARG A 365 -9.34 25.58 -21.88
N SER A 366 -9.08 25.19 -20.63
CA SER A 366 -7.71 25.20 -20.10
C SER A 366 -6.86 24.05 -20.67
N LEU A 367 -6.04 24.35 -21.68
CA LEU A 367 -5.14 23.40 -22.34
C LEU A 367 -4.22 22.65 -21.36
N TRP A 368 -3.81 23.31 -20.28
CA TRP A 368 -2.94 22.69 -19.27
C TRP A 368 -3.63 21.57 -18.47
N LYS A 369 -4.96 21.60 -18.30
CA LYS A 369 -5.69 20.51 -17.65
C LYS A 369 -5.81 19.31 -18.59
N HIS A 370 -6.11 19.58 -19.87
CA HIS A 370 -6.16 18.57 -20.93
C HIS A 370 -4.80 17.90 -21.15
N PHE A 371 -3.72 18.69 -21.21
CA PHE A 371 -2.36 18.17 -21.35
C PHE A 371 -1.98 17.21 -20.21
N ARG A 372 -2.34 17.55 -18.96
CA ARG A 372 -2.10 16.67 -17.81
C ARG A 372 -2.89 15.38 -17.90
N GLY A 373 -4.21 15.45 -18.15
CA GLY A 373 -5.02 14.23 -18.34
C GLY A 373 -4.48 13.34 -19.45
N LEU A 374 -4.23 13.92 -20.63
CA LEU A 374 -3.74 13.20 -21.80
C LEU A 374 -2.34 12.60 -21.61
N SER A 375 -1.43 13.33 -20.94
CA SER A 375 -0.09 12.83 -20.62
C SER A 375 -0.14 11.63 -19.67
N MET A 376 -1.08 11.61 -18.71
CA MET A 376 -1.25 10.45 -17.82
C MET A 376 -1.81 9.25 -18.57
N CYS A 377 -2.80 9.45 -19.44
CA CYS A 377 -3.27 8.36 -20.30
C CYS A 377 -2.18 7.83 -21.23
N LEU A 378 -1.34 8.68 -21.80
CA LEU A 378 -0.23 8.23 -22.63
C LEU A 378 0.75 7.36 -21.83
N LEU A 379 1.05 7.74 -20.58
CA LEU A 379 1.87 6.93 -19.67
C LEU A 379 1.20 5.58 -19.37
N LEU A 380 -0.09 5.59 -19.03
CA LEU A 380 -0.88 4.40 -18.71
C LEU A 380 -1.16 3.51 -19.94
N LEU A 381 -1.00 4.02 -21.15
CA LEU A 381 -1.04 3.25 -22.40
C LEU A 381 0.31 2.60 -22.70
N VAL A 382 1.39 3.38 -22.68
CA VAL A 382 2.71 2.93 -23.14
C VAL A 382 3.36 2.01 -22.11
N PHE A 383 3.22 2.30 -20.81
CA PHE A 383 3.92 1.58 -19.77
C PHE A 383 3.49 0.10 -19.61
N PRO A 384 2.19 -0.26 -19.58
CA PRO A 384 1.80 -1.67 -19.54
C PRO A 384 2.15 -2.44 -20.82
N VAL A 385 2.09 -1.81 -22.00
CA VAL A 385 2.53 -2.43 -23.27
C VAL A 385 4.03 -2.70 -23.23
N PHE A 386 4.83 -1.74 -22.79
CA PHE A 386 6.27 -1.91 -22.61
C PHE A 386 6.57 -3.03 -21.61
N MET A 387 5.84 -3.09 -20.50
CA MET A 387 5.99 -4.13 -19.49
C MET A 387 5.65 -5.51 -20.04
N ALA A 388 4.54 -5.66 -20.75
CA ALA A 388 4.15 -6.90 -21.41
C ALA A 388 5.22 -7.37 -22.41
N TYR A 389 5.74 -6.45 -23.25
CA TYR A 389 6.82 -6.75 -24.17
C TYR A 389 8.09 -7.24 -23.45
N LYS A 390 8.48 -6.57 -22.36
CA LYS A 390 9.65 -6.98 -21.56
C LYS A 390 9.46 -8.35 -20.91
N ILE A 391 8.27 -8.63 -20.40
CA ILE A 391 7.95 -9.93 -19.80
C ILE A 391 8.02 -11.02 -20.88
N SER A 392 7.37 -10.82 -22.03
CA SER A 392 7.38 -11.80 -23.13
C SER A 392 8.75 -12.02 -23.77
N GLN A 393 9.66 -11.05 -23.70
CA GLN A 393 11.02 -11.20 -24.20
C GLN A 393 11.92 -11.96 -23.21
N PHE A 394 11.76 -11.70 -21.91
CA PHE A 394 12.66 -12.24 -20.88
C PHE A 394 12.24 -13.64 -20.40
N PHE A 395 10.95 -13.92 -20.41
CA PHE A 395 10.40 -15.16 -19.87
C PHE A 395 9.75 -15.98 -20.99
N HIS A 396 9.90 -17.31 -20.91
CA HIS A 396 9.10 -18.20 -21.74
C HIS A 396 7.63 -18.09 -21.34
N MET A 397 6.74 -18.04 -22.33
CA MET A 397 5.32 -17.79 -22.10
C MET A 397 4.62 -19.05 -21.57
N ASP A 398 4.60 -19.19 -20.25
CA ASP A 398 3.79 -20.19 -19.54
C ASP A 398 2.39 -19.64 -19.22
N PHE A 399 1.44 -20.49 -18.82
CA PHE A 399 0.07 -20.07 -18.47
C PHE A 399 0.00 -18.89 -17.50
N TRP A 400 0.78 -18.90 -16.42
CA TRP A 400 0.78 -17.83 -15.41
C TRP A 400 1.26 -16.48 -15.99
N LEU A 401 2.26 -16.51 -16.85
CA LEU A 401 2.78 -15.32 -17.53
C LEU A 401 1.81 -14.82 -18.59
N LEU A 402 1.06 -15.72 -19.24
CA LEU A 402 0.00 -15.32 -20.16
C LEU A 402 -1.13 -14.56 -19.44
N ILE A 403 -1.54 -14.99 -18.25
CA ILE A 403 -2.52 -14.24 -17.43
C ILE A 403 -1.99 -12.83 -17.14
N LEU A 404 -0.72 -12.71 -16.74
CA LEU A 404 -0.09 -11.43 -16.45
C LEU A 404 -0.02 -10.51 -17.68
N VAL A 405 0.46 -11.02 -18.81
CA VAL A 405 0.55 -10.27 -20.07
C VAL A 405 -0.83 -9.86 -20.57
N SER A 406 -1.82 -10.76 -20.47
CA SER A 406 -3.21 -10.45 -20.80
C SER A 406 -3.79 -9.34 -19.94
N SER A 407 -3.47 -9.31 -18.64
CA SER A 407 -3.89 -8.23 -17.73
C SER A 407 -3.33 -6.88 -18.20
N CYS A 408 -2.04 -6.81 -18.54
CA CYS A 408 -1.39 -5.60 -19.06
C CYS A 408 -2.00 -5.12 -20.38
N MET A 409 -2.35 -6.04 -21.27
CA MET A 409 -3.03 -5.73 -22.53
C MET A 409 -4.44 -5.19 -22.27
N LEU A 410 -5.17 -5.77 -21.32
CA LEU A 410 -6.51 -5.32 -20.95
C LEU A 410 -6.48 -3.89 -20.40
N THR A 411 -5.54 -3.60 -19.51
CA THR A 411 -5.27 -2.27 -18.97
C THR A 411 -5.00 -1.24 -20.08
N SER A 412 -4.17 -1.60 -21.07
CA SER A 412 -3.86 -0.71 -22.21
C SER A 412 -5.06 -0.50 -23.13
N LEU A 413 -5.87 -1.54 -23.33
CA LEU A 413 -7.09 -1.49 -24.13
C LEU A 413 -8.15 -0.58 -23.50
N GLN A 414 -8.31 -0.63 -22.18
CA GLN A 414 -9.19 0.26 -21.43
C GLN A 414 -8.80 1.72 -21.64
N VAL A 415 -7.51 2.06 -21.45
CA VAL A 415 -7.01 3.42 -21.70
C VAL A 415 -7.21 3.85 -23.15
N THR A 416 -7.08 2.93 -24.10
CA THR A 416 -7.35 3.23 -25.51
C THR A 416 -8.81 3.61 -25.73
N GLY A 417 -9.75 2.86 -25.14
CA GLY A 417 -11.18 3.17 -25.24
C GLY A 417 -11.53 4.55 -24.67
N THR A 418 -10.98 4.88 -23.50
CA THR A 418 -11.24 6.17 -22.83
C THR A 418 -10.61 7.34 -23.60
N MET A 419 -9.41 7.15 -24.14
CA MET A 419 -8.75 8.10 -25.03
C MET A 419 -9.54 8.35 -26.31
N LEU A 420 -10.12 7.30 -26.93
CA LEU A 420 -10.95 7.46 -28.12
C LEU A 420 -12.20 8.29 -27.81
N ILE A 421 -12.89 8.03 -26.70
CA ILE A 421 -14.06 8.80 -26.27
C ILE A 421 -13.69 10.26 -26.00
N TYR A 422 -12.58 10.49 -25.28
CA TYR A 422 -12.07 11.84 -25.05
C TYR A 422 -11.74 12.57 -26.36
N CYS A 423 -11.11 11.89 -27.33
CA CYS A 423 -10.83 12.47 -28.64
C CYS A 423 -12.13 12.85 -29.37
N LEU A 424 -13.19 12.03 -29.27
CA LEU A 424 -14.51 12.36 -29.84
C LEU A 424 -15.08 13.64 -29.22
N PHE A 425 -15.04 13.78 -27.89
CA PHE A 425 -15.45 15.02 -27.23
C PHE A 425 -14.62 16.21 -27.70
N MET A 426 -13.29 16.08 -27.80
CA MET A 426 -12.44 17.16 -28.30
C MET A 426 -12.77 17.55 -29.74
N VAL A 427 -13.01 16.59 -30.63
CA VAL A 427 -13.41 16.86 -32.02
C VAL A 427 -14.74 17.61 -32.06
N GLU A 428 -15.71 17.24 -31.22
CA GLU A 428 -16.97 17.97 -31.08
C GLU A 428 -16.76 19.42 -30.60
N LEU A 429 -15.78 19.66 -29.72
CA LEU A 429 -15.45 21.02 -29.27
C LEU A 429 -14.91 21.92 -30.40
N PHE A 430 -14.12 21.36 -31.32
CA PHE A 430 -13.52 22.09 -32.43
C PHE A 430 -14.47 22.30 -33.60
N ARG A 431 -15.48 21.44 -33.74
CA ARG A 431 -16.44 21.52 -34.83
C ARG A 431 -17.54 22.54 -34.50
N SER A 432 -17.96 23.31 -35.51
CA SER A 432 -19.01 24.32 -35.36
C SER A 432 -20.41 23.71 -35.30
N ASP A 433 -20.64 22.62 -36.03
CA ASP A 433 -21.91 21.90 -36.04
C ASP A 433 -21.86 20.66 -35.12
N PRO A 434 -22.85 20.47 -34.22
CA PRO A 434 -22.89 19.32 -33.31
C PRO A 434 -23.08 18.01 -34.09
N ILE A 435 -22.44 16.94 -33.63
CA ILE A 435 -22.56 15.61 -34.24
C ILE A 435 -23.82 14.95 -33.69
N GLU A 436 -24.91 14.96 -34.45
CA GLU A 436 -26.20 14.39 -34.03
C GLU A 436 -26.11 12.91 -33.57
N SER A 437 -25.11 12.17 -34.07
CA SER A 437 -24.87 10.75 -33.77
C SER A 437 -23.71 10.48 -32.80
N LEU A 438 -23.22 11.47 -32.04
CA LEU A 438 -22.08 11.29 -31.13
C LEU A 438 -22.29 10.12 -30.16
N ASP A 439 -23.47 10.01 -29.54
CA ASP A 439 -23.80 8.94 -28.59
C ASP A 439 -23.81 7.55 -29.25
N GLU A 440 -24.16 7.49 -30.54
CA GLU A 440 -24.09 6.24 -31.30
C GLU A 440 -22.64 5.85 -31.57
N VAL A 441 -21.77 6.82 -31.88
CA VAL A 441 -20.33 6.59 -32.09
C VAL A 441 -19.65 6.19 -30.78
N ILE A 442 -19.89 6.91 -29.67
CA ILE A 442 -19.37 6.59 -28.34
C ILE A 442 -19.78 5.16 -27.95
N TYR A 443 -21.03 4.78 -28.23
CA TYR A 443 -21.47 3.41 -28.03
C TYR A 443 -20.71 2.40 -28.87
N TRP A 444 -20.50 2.65 -30.16
CA TRP A 444 -19.74 1.73 -31.01
C TRP A 444 -18.30 1.59 -30.52
N VAL A 445 -17.65 2.68 -30.07
CA VAL A 445 -16.32 2.63 -29.45
C VAL A 445 -16.34 1.77 -28.19
N ASN A 446 -17.32 1.97 -27.30
CA ASN A 446 -17.48 1.16 -26.10
C ASN A 446 -17.76 -0.32 -26.42
N ALA A 447 -18.64 -0.60 -27.39
CA ALA A 447 -18.97 -1.95 -27.81
C ALA A 447 -17.76 -2.69 -28.40
N ILE A 448 -17.00 -2.04 -29.28
CA ILE A 448 -15.76 -2.60 -29.84
C ILE A 448 -14.74 -2.85 -28.72
N SER A 449 -14.56 -1.90 -27.80
CA SER A 449 -13.65 -2.07 -26.67
C SER A 449 -14.05 -3.28 -25.81
N ARG A 450 -15.34 -3.43 -25.47
CA ARG A 450 -15.82 -4.59 -24.68
C ARG A 450 -15.70 -5.92 -25.42
N VAL A 451 -15.89 -5.94 -26.73
CA VAL A 451 -15.65 -7.14 -27.56
C VAL A 451 -14.16 -7.51 -27.55
N LEU A 452 -13.26 -6.54 -27.69
CA LEU A 452 -11.82 -6.79 -27.62
C LEU A 452 -11.40 -7.28 -26.22
N GLU A 453 -11.92 -6.69 -25.14
CA GLU A 453 -11.69 -7.19 -23.77
C GLU A 453 -12.14 -8.64 -23.60
N PHE A 454 -13.30 -9.00 -24.16
CA PHE A 454 -13.82 -10.36 -24.13
C PHE A 454 -12.97 -11.33 -24.95
N LEU A 455 -12.49 -10.93 -26.13
CA LEU A 455 -11.61 -11.73 -26.97
C LEU A 455 -10.28 -12.04 -26.26
N VAL A 456 -9.69 -11.04 -25.59
CA VAL A 456 -8.47 -11.22 -24.79
C VAL A 456 -8.69 -12.25 -23.67
N ALA A 457 -9.79 -12.14 -22.93
CA ALA A 457 -10.15 -13.11 -21.87
C ALA A 457 -10.37 -14.53 -22.44
N LEU A 458 -11.04 -14.65 -23.59
CA LEU A 458 -11.25 -15.93 -24.26
C LEU A 458 -9.93 -16.59 -24.69
N CYS A 459 -8.96 -15.82 -25.18
CA CYS A 459 -7.64 -16.32 -25.53
C CYS A 459 -6.91 -16.92 -24.33
N VAL A 460 -7.00 -16.28 -23.15
CA VAL A 460 -6.41 -16.82 -21.91
C VAL A 460 -7.04 -18.15 -21.51
N VAL A 461 -8.38 -18.26 -21.56
CA VAL A 461 -9.08 -19.51 -21.24
C VAL A 461 -8.77 -20.60 -22.26
N ALA A 462 -8.69 -20.28 -23.55
CA ALA A 462 -8.35 -21.26 -24.58
C ALA A 462 -6.93 -21.82 -24.40
N TYR A 463 -5.96 -20.94 -24.12
CA TYR A 463 -4.59 -21.38 -23.84
C TYR A 463 -4.49 -22.14 -22.52
N GLY A 464 -5.14 -21.66 -21.45
CA GLY A 464 -5.14 -22.33 -20.15
C GLY A 464 -5.78 -23.71 -20.18
N THR A 465 -6.88 -23.88 -20.93
CA THR A 465 -7.49 -25.19 -21.13
C THR A 465 -6.59 -26.10 -21.98
N TRP A 466 -5.92 -25.57 -23.00
CA TRP A 466 -4.94 -26.32 -23.78
C TRP A 466 -3.78 -26.83 -22.91
N GLU A 467 -3.16 -25.96 -22.11
CA GLU A 467 -2.06 -26.34 -21.20
C GLU A 467 -2.52 -27.33 -20.12
N SER A 468 -3.73 -27.17 -19.58
CA SER A 468 -4.27 -28.10 -18.57
C SER A 468 -4.60 -29.50 -19.12
N LEU A 469 -4.99 -29.59 -20.40
CA LEU A 469 -5.33 -30.86 -21.04
C LEU A 469 -4.08 -31.62 -21.56
N PHE A 470 -3.06 -30.90 -22.02
CA PHE A 470 -1.89 -31.51 -22.67
C PHE A 470 -0.58 -31.36 -21.88
N GLY A 471 -0.55 -30.52 -20.84
CA GLY A 471 0.60 -30.28 -19.99
C GLY A 471 0.51 -30.99 -18.63
N GLU A 472 1.23 -30.45 -17.64
CA GLU A 472 1.22 -30.96 -16.27
C GLU A 472 -0.06 -30.53 -15.54
N TRP A 473 -0.85 -31.50 -15.09
CA TRP A 473 -2.12 -31.22 -14.45
C TRP A 473 -1.92 -30.62 -13.04
N SER A 474 -2.53 -29.45 -12.78
CA SER A 474 -2.49 -28.80 -11.47
C SER A 474 -3.88 -28.35 -11.01
N TRP A 475 -4.25 -28.70 -9.78
CA TRP A 475 -5.52 -28.26 -9.16
C TRP A 475 -5.61 -26.73 -9.06
N MET A 476 -4.48 -26.06 -8.81
CA MET A 476 -4.40 -24.61 -8.73
C MET A 476 -4.61 -23.94 -10.09
N GLY A 477 -4.02 -24.48 -11.17
CA GLY A 477 -4.28 -23.98 -12.52
C GLY A 477 -5.74 -24.15 -12.91
N ALA A 478 -6.32 -25.32 -12.64
CA ALA A 478 -7.72 -25.61 -12.92
C ALA A 478 -8.69 -24.67 -12.16
N SER A 479 -8.45 -24.42 -10.86
CA SER A 479 -9.30 -23.52 -10.07
C SER A 479 -9.24 -22.08 -10.58
N VAL A 480 -8.05 -21.57 -10.94
CA VAL A 480 -7.87 -20.24 -11.53
C VAL A 480 -8.58 -20.13 -12.88
N ILE A 481 -8.52 -21.17 -13.74
CA ILE A 481 -9.24 -21.17 -15.03
C ILE A 481 -10.75 -21.10 -14.80
N ILE A 482 -11.29 -21.84 -13.83
CA ILE A 482 -12.73 -21.82 -13.51
C ILE A 482 -13.15 -20.43 -13.01
N ILE A 483 -12.40 -19.86 -12.07
CA ILE A 483 -12.64 -18.51 -11.54
C ILE A 483 -12.56 -17.48 -12.67
N HIS A 484 -11.52 -17.54 -13.50
CA HIS A 484 -11.33 -16.64 -14.63
C HIS A 484 -12.47 -16.78 -15.66
N SER A 485 -12.90 -18.01 -15.96
CA SER A 485 -14.01 -18.27 -16.89
C SER A 485 -15.33 -17.70 -16.36
N TYR A 486 -15.56 -17.77 -15.05
CA TYR A 486 -16.76 -17.18 -14.45
C TYR A 486 -16.71 -15.64 -14.48
N PHE A 487 -15.66 -15.02 -13.93
CA PHE A 487 -15.61 -13.57 -13.77
C PHE A 487 -15.27 -12.81 -15.07
N ASN A 488 -14.26 -13.27 -15.82
CA ASN A 488 -13.76 -12.53 -16.99
C ASN A 488 -14.49 -12.88 -18.29
N VAL A 489 -15.12 -14.06 -18.38
CA VAL A 489 -15.82 -14.50 -19.59
C VAL A 489 -17.34 -14.47 -19.37
N TRP A 490 -17.88 -15.25 -18.43
CA TRP A 490 -19.33 -15.40 -18.26
C TRP A 490 -20.01 -14.10 -17.81
N LEU A 491 -19.58 -13.50 -16.69
CA LEU A 491 -20.18 -12.26 -16.18
C LEU A 491 -20.03 -11.10 -17.18
N ARG A 492 -18.87 -11.01 -17.86
CA ARG A 492 -18.62 -10.00 -18.89
C ARG A 492 -19.52 -10.20 -20.12
N ALA A 493 -19.69 -11.45 -20.59
CA ALA A 493 -20.61 -11.78 -21.68
C ALA A 493 -22.07 -11.46 -21.30
N GLN A 494 -22.48 -11.78 -20.07
CA GLN A 494 -23.82 -11.46 -19.56
C GLN A 494 -24.08 -9.95 -19.53
N SER A 495 -23.11 -9.15 -19.06
CA SER A 495 -23.19 -7.69 -19.05
C SER A 495 -23.29 -7.11 -20.48
N GLY A 496 -22.46 -7.61 -21.40
CA GLY A 496 -22.52 -7.23 -22.81
C GLY A 496 -23.85 -7.61 -23.47
N TRP A 497 -24.38 -8.80 -23.17
CA TRP A 497 -25.66 -9.27 -23.69
C TRP A 497 -26.84 -8.45 -23.19
N LYS A 498 -26.87 -8.12 -21.89
CA LYS A 498 -27.88 -7.24 -21.31
C LYS A 498 -27.89 -5.87 -21.99
N SER A 499 -26.71 -5.28 -22.19
CA SER A 499 -26.55 -4.00 -22.88
C SER A 499 -27.08 -4.03 -24.32
N PHE A 500 -26.79 -5.12 -25.05
CA PHE A 500 -27.28 -5.32 -26.40
C PHE A 500 -28.81 -5.51 -26.45
N LEU A 501 -29.38 -6.29 -25.53
CA LEU A 501 -30.83 -6.50 -25.44
C LEU A 501 -31.58 -5.20 -25.17
N LEU A 502 -31.15 -4.41 -24.18
CA LEU A 502 -31.75 -3.12 -23.85
C LEU A 502 -31.76 -2.17 -25.07
N ARG A 503 -30.68 -2.14 -25.86
CA ARG A 503 -30.60 -1.36 -27.10
C ARG A 503 -31.58 -1.86 -28.15
N ARG A 504 -31.67 -3.17 -28.36
CA ARG A 504 -32.60 -3.78 -29.31
C ARG A 504 -34.05 -3.50 -28.92
N GLU A 505 -34.36 -3.49 -27.62
CA GLU A 505 -35.66 -3.13 -27.08
C GLU A 505 -35.98 -1.64 -27.29
N ALA A 506 -35.04 -0.74 -26.99
CA ALA A 506 -35.20 0.69 -27.26
C ALA A 506 -35.41 1.00 -28.75
N ALA A 507 -34.64 0.35 -29.64
CA ALA A 507 -34.79 0.51 -31.08
C ALA A 507 -36.16 0.00 -31.57
N LYS A 508 -36.65 -1.12 -31.03
CA LYS A 508 -38.01 -1.62 -31.33
C LYS A 508 -39.08 -0.62 -30.87
N LYS A 509 -38.95 -0.07 -29.65
CA LYS A 509 -39.92 0.89 -29.07
C LYS A 509 -40.03 2.16 -29.91
N ILE A 510 -38.93 2.63 -30.51
CA ILE A 510 -38.93 3.80 -31.39
C ILE A 510 -39.48 3.47 -32.77
N ASN A 511 -39.12 2.31 -33.33
CA ASN A 511 -39.65 1.87 -34.62
C ASN A 511 -41.16 1.57 -34.55
N SER A 512 -41.71 1.28 -33.37
CA SER A 512 -43.15 1.11 -33.17
C SER A 512 -43.93 2.43 -33.04
N LEU A 513 -43.26 3.58 -32.95
CA LEU A 513 -43.92 4.87 -32.89
C LEU A 513 -44.21 5.41 -34.30
N PRO A 514 -45.38 6.03 -34.53
CA PRO A 514 -45.72 6.64 -35.80
C PRO A 514 -44.77 7.80 -36.14
N ARG A 515 -44.32 7.88 -37.39
CA ARG A 515 -43.55 9.04 -37.91
C ARG A 515 -44.52 10.08 -38.46
N ALA A 516 -44.25 11.36 -38.19
CA ALA A 516 -45.03 12.46 -38.72
C ALA A 516 -44.86 12.57 -40.25
N THR A 517 -45.95 12.80 -40.97
CA THR A 517 -45.88 13.16 -42.41
C THR A 517 -45.40 14.61 -42.57
N ALA A 518 -44.88 14.96 -43.75
CA ALA A 518 -44.42 16.32 -44.03
C ALA A 518 -45.55 17.36 -43.84
N GLU A 519 -46.79 17.00 -44.18
CA GLU A 519 -47.98 17.84 -43.98
C GLU A 519 -48.32 18.03 -42.49
N GLN A 520 -48.19 16.98 -41.67
CA GLN A 520 -48.43 17.09 -40.22
C GLN A 520 -47.36 17.94 -39.53
N LEU A 521 -46.12 17.88 -40.03
CA LEU A 521 -45.00 18.65 -39.50
C LEU A 521 -45.10 20.14 -39.86
N ASP A 522 -45.51 20.42 -41.10
CA ASP A 522 -45.79 21.78 -41.58
C ASP A 522 -46.99 22.42 -40.87
N GLN A 523 -48.02 21.63 -40.55
CA GLN A 523 -49.16 22.08 -39.74
C GLN A 523 -48.80 22.31 -38.26
N HIS A 524 -47.89 21.52 -37.69
CA HIS A 524 -47.45 21.67 -36.31
C HIS A 524 -46.55 22.91 -36.14
N ASN A 525 -45.68 23.21 -37.12
CA ASN A 525 -44.81 24.39 -37.20
C ASN A 525 -44.20 24.84 -35.86
N ASP A 526 -43.59 23.89 -35.15
CA ASP A 526 -42.96 24.12 -33.85
C ASP A 526 -41.61 23.41 -33.78
N VAL A 527 -40.79 23.80 -32.80
CA VAL A 527 -39.46 23.22 -32.57
C VAL A 527 -39.54 22.00 -31.66
N CYS A 528 -38.55 21.12 -31.71
CA CYS A 528 -38.51 19.99 -30.78
C CYS A 528 -38.29 20.48 -29.35
N SER A 529 -39.20 20.19 -28.42
CA SER A 529 -39.13 20.66 -27.02
C SER A 529 -37.99 20.05 -26.18
N ILE A 530 -37.20 19.13 -26.75
CA ILE A 530 -36.02 18.55 -26.11
C ILE A 530 -34.75 19.33 -26.49
N CYS A 531 -34.56 19.66 -27.78
CA CYS A 531 -33.34 20.32 -28.27
C CYS A 531 -33.56 21.77 -28.77
N PHE A 532 -34.80 22.24 -28.80
CA PHE A 532 -35.23 23.56 -29.26
C PHE A 532 -34.81 23.91 -30.70
N GLN A 533 -34.64 22.89 -31.56
CA GLN A 533 -34.31 23.04 -32.99
C GLN A 533 -35.51 22.70 -33.88
N GLU A 534 -35.56 23.29 -35.08
CA GLU A 534 -36.56 22.99 -36.10
C GLU A 534 -36.55 21.51 -36.49
N MET A 535 -37.73 21.01 -36.83
CA MET A 535 -37.94 19.58 -37.09
C MET A 535 -38.13 19.35 -38.59
N SER A 536 -37.15 18.71 -39.23
CA SER A 536 -37.29 18.20 -40.60
C SER A 536 -37.91 16.79 -40.65
N SER A 537 -37.83 16.06 -39.54
CA SER A 537 -38.50 14.77 -39.33
C SER A 537 -38.84 14.59 -37.85
N ALA A 538 -40.04 14.07 -37.56
CA ALA A 538 -40.53 13.89 -36.20
C ALA A 538 -41.15 12.50 -35.97
N VAL A 539 -41.06 12.02 -34.73
CA VAL A 539 -41.75 10.85 -34.22
C VAL A 539 -42.86 11.33 -33.29
N ILE A 540 -44.04 10.73 -33.43
CA ILE A 540 -45.24 11.07 -32.68
C ILE A 540 -45.41 10.04 -31.56
N THR A 541 -45.46 10.51 -30.32
CA THR A 541 -45.76 9.68 -29.14
C THR A 541 -47.25 9.28 -29.10
N TYR A 542 -47.60 8.23 -28.33
CA TYR A 542 -49.02 7.83 -28.17
C TYR A 542 -49.92 8.92 -27.55
N CYS A 543 -49.32 9.90 -26.85
CA CYS A 543 -49.98 11.11 -26.36
C CYS A 543 -49.94 12.28 -27.37
N SER A 544 -49.65 12.01 -28.65
CA SER A 544 -49.64 12.97 -29.77
C SER A 544 -48.61 14.10 -29.73
N HIS A 545 -47.54 13.98 -28.94
CA HIS A 545 -46.44 14.95 -28.91
C HIS A 545 -45.33 14.59 -29.92
N PHE A 546 -44.79 15.62 -30.57
CA PHE A 546 -43.79 15.55 -31.65
C PHE A 546 -42.38 15.78 -31.11
N PHE A 547 -41.45 14.89 -31.46
CA PHE A 547 -40.03 15.02 -31.10
C PHE A 547 -39.13 14.50 -32.21
N HIS A 548 -37.87 14.95 -32.31
CA HIS A 548 -36.92 14.27 -33.18
C HIS A 548 -36.77 12.83 -32.68
N GLY A 549 -36.70 11.87 -33.60
CA GLY A 549 -36.58 10.45 -33.23
C GLY A 549 -35.36 10.17 -32.35
N ASN A 550 -34.28 10.93 -32.53
CA ASN A 550 -33.06 10.82 -31.72
C ASN A 550 -33.22 11.46 -30.35
N CYS A 551 -33.86 12.63 -30.24
CA CYS A 551 -34.10 13.29 -28.96
C CYS A 551 -35.01 12.46 -28.06
N LEU A 552 -36.12 11.94 -28.60
CA LEU A 552 -37.04 11.08 -27.85
C LEU A 552 -36.38 9.74 -27.47
N ARG A 553 -35.52 9.18 -28.32
CA ARG A 553 -34.72 7.98 -27.98
C ARG A 553 -33.88 8.19 -26.72
N LYS A 554 -33.16 9.32 -26.64
CA LYS A 554 -32.29 9.64 -25.51
C LYS A 554 -33.10 9.83 -24.24
N TRP A 555 -34.23 10.54 -24.32
CA TRP A 555 -35.13 10.70 -23.18
C TRP A 555 -35.68 9.37 -22.66
N LEU A 556 -36.18 8.52 -23.57
CA LEU A 556 -36.74 7.20 -23.23
C LEU A 556 -35.72 6.20 -22.70
N TYR A 557 -34.42 6.50 -22.82
CA TYR A 557 -33.35 5.73 -22.18
C TYR A 557 -33.29 5.95 -20.67
N VAL A 558 -33.70 7.13 -20.19
CA VAL A 558 -33.65 7.54 -18.78
C VAL A 558 -35.03 7.45 -18.13
N GLN A 559 -36.06 7.92 -18.84
CA GLN A 559 -37.43 8.02 -18.34
C GLN A 559 -38.40 7.44 -19.38
N GLU A 560 -39.22 6.44 -19.01
CA GLU A 560 -40.19 5.83 -19.92
C GLU A 560 -41.42 6.73 -20.24
N THR A 561 -41.37 8.01 -19.88
CA THR A 561 -42.48 8.96 -19.93
C THR A 561 -42.28 10.00 -21.03
N CYS A 562 -43.37 10.64 -21.49
CA CYS A 562 -43.30 11.74 -22.44
C CYS A 562 -42.71 13.00 -21.77
N PRO A 563 -41.74 13.71 -22.38
CA PRO A 563 -41.15 14.93 -21.81
C PRO A 563 -42.15 16.06 -21.56
N MET A 564 -43.26 16.11 -22.31
CA MET A 564 -44.23 17.23 -22.20
C MET A 564 -45.39 16.96 -21.25
N CYS A 565 -45.85 15.70 -21.13
CA CYS A 565 -47.01 15.37 -20.28
C CYS A 565 -46.75 14.31 -19.22
N HIS A 566 -45.53 13.78 -19.14
CA HIS A 566 -45.10 12.73 -18.21
C HIS A 566 -45.92 11.43 -18.28
N GLN A 567 -46.80 11.26 -19.28
CA GLN A 567 -47.51 9.99 -19.51
C GLN A 567 -46.55 8.93 -20.04
N THR A 568 -46.70 7.70 -19.55
CA THR A 568 -45.89 6.57 -20.00
C THR A 568 -46.08 6.33 -21.50
N VAL A 569 -44.99 6.27 -22.25
CA VAL A 569 -45.02 6.01 -23.71
C VAL A 569 -45.23 4.51 -23.95
N ARG A 570 -46.44 4.04 -23.66
CA ARG A 570 -46.93 2.68 -23.93
C ARG A 570 -48.18 2.78 -24.80
N PRO A 571 -48.45 1.77 -25.65
CA PRO A 571 -49.70 1.71 -26.38
C PRO A 571 -50.85 1.52 -25.39
N THR A 572 -51.59 2.58 -25.10
CA THR A 572 -52.86 2.48 -24.37
C THR A 572 -53.90 1.88 -25.33
N PRO A 573 -54.63 0.81 -24.97
CA PRO A 573 -55.80 0.41 -25.75
C PRO A 573 -56.81 1.56 -25.72
N ALA A 574 -57.18 2.06 -26.89
CA ALA A 574 -58.09 3.19 -27.05
C ALA A 574 -59.46 2.89 -26.42
N SER A 575 -59.88 3.74 -25.48
CA SER A 575 -61.25 3.92 -24.95
C SER A 575 -61.16 4.96 -23.81
N GLN A 576 -61.83 6.10 -23.72
CA GLN A 576 -62.98 6.70 -24.40
C GLN A 576 -62.88 8.24 -24.26
N SER A 577 -63.50 8.96 -25.20
CA SER A 577 -63.64 10.43 -25.25
C SER A 577 -64.32 11.04 -23.99
N PRO A 578 -64.04 12.30 -23.62
CA PRO A 578 -64.79 13.00 -22.58
C PRO A 578 -66.11 13.57 -23.13
N ALA A 579 -67.21 13.34 -22.43
CA ALA A 579 -68.49 14.06 -22.62
C ALA A 579 -68.65 15.11 -21.50
N PRO A 580 -69.24 16.30 -21.77
CA PRO A 580 -69.37 17.38 -20.80
C PRO A 580 -70.70 17.32 -20.04
N GLY A 581 -70.71 17.66 -18.74
CA GLY A 581 -71.93 17.99 -18.00
C GLY A 581 -71.89 17.82 -16.47
N ASP A 582 -71.98 18.98 -15.79
CA ASP A 582 -72.55 19.30 -14.46
C ASP A 582 -71.93 18.86 -13.11
N GLU A 583 -71.45 19.90 -12.40
CA GLU A 583 -71.71 20.35 -11.01
C GLU A 583 -71.50 19.41 -9.78
N GLY A 584 -70.74 19.93 -8.79
CA GLY A 584 -70.24 19.25 -7.57
C GLY A 584 -71.25 19.00 -6.42
N PRO A 585 -70.86 18.92 -5.11
CA PRO A 585 -69.66 19.48 -4.45
C PRO A 585 -68.91 18.57 -3.42
N ALA A 586 -67.74 19.09 -2.98
CA ALA A 586 -66.89 18.89 -1.77
C ALA A 586 -67.33 17.89 -0.66
N SER A 587 -66.47 17.13 0.03
CA SER A 587 -65.37 17.57 0.93
C SER A 587 -64.84 16.37 1.80
N GLN A 588 -63.69 16.60 2.46
CA GLN A 588 -63.21 16.05 3.77
C GLN A 588 -62.12 14.93 3.84
N GLU A 589 -60.92 15.42 4.19
CA GLU A 589 -60.12 15.16 5.42
C GLU A 589 -59.57 13.75 5.76
N ASP A 590 -58.23 13.77 5.94
CA ASP A 590 -57.30 12.79 6.53
C ASP A 590 -57.59 12.55 8.04
N PRO A 591 -57.12 11.46 8.69
CA PRO A 591 -55.77 11.49 9.30
C PRO A 591 -55.00 10.15 9.38
N GLY A 592 -53.66 10.21 9.35
CA GLY A 592 -52.71 9.16 9.78
C GLY A 592 -52.75 8.84 11.30
N PRO A 593 -51.93 7.89 11.83
CA PRO A 593 -50.47 8.15 12.00
C PRO A 593 -49.49 6.93 11.94
N ASP A 594 -48.23 7.25 11.55
CA ASP A 594 -46.86 6.84 11.98
C ASP A 594 -46.57 5.65 12.95
N PRO A 595 -45.30 5.16 13.14
CA PRO A 595 -43.99 5.65 12.67
C PRO A 595 -42.99 4.60 12.09
N VAL A 596 -41.91 5.14 11.52
CA VAL A 596 -40.66 4.51 11.03
C VAL A 596 -39.81 3.88 12.16
N PRO A 597 -38.96 2.88 11.84
CA PRO A 597 -37.54 3.01 12.25
C PRO A 597 -36.54 2.80 11.10
N GLN A 598 -35.52 3.66 11.11
CA GLN A 598 -34.30 3.61 10.30
C GLN A 598 -33.42 2.43 10.68
N GLU A 599 -32.81 1.80 9.67
CA GLU A 599 -31.55 1.03 9.63
C GLU A 599 -31.48 0.42 8.20
N GLY A 600 -30.43 0.42 7.40
CA GLY A 600 -29.06 0.92 7.46
C GLY A 600 -28.39 0.60 6.10
N GLU A 601 -27.51 1.48 5.67
CA GLU A 601 -26.29 1.24 4.87
C GLU A 601 -26.26 0.04 3.88
N GLN A 602 -26.65 0.29 2.61
CA GLN A 602 -26.12 -0.43 1.44
C GLN A 602 -26.11 0.50 0.22
N ASP A 603 -25.08 1.33 0.08
CA ASP A 603 -24.78 2.06 -1.15
C ASP A 603 -23.28 2.00 -1.42
N LEU A 604 -22.84 1.05 -2.26
CA LEU A 604 -21.55 1.17 -2.97
C LEU A 604 -21.44 0.16 -4.12
N GLU A 605 -22.31 0.22 -5.13
CA GLU A 605 -22.04 -0.43 -6.42
C GLU A 605 -22.75 0.19 -7.65
N THR A 606 -23.57 1.23 -7.48
CA THR A 606 -24.32 1.90 -8.58
C THR A 606 -23.77 3.28 -8.96
N GLY A 607 -22.68 3.74 -8.34
CA GLY A 607 -22.11 5.08 -8.54
C GLY A 607 -21.45 5.33 -9.89
N SER A 608 -21.04 4.29 -10.63
CA SER A 608 -20.35 4.45 -11.91
C SER A 608 -21.29 4.55 -13.12
N GLU A 609 -22.49 3.98 -13.07
CA GLU A 609 -23.46 4.07 -14.19
C GLU A 609 -24.21 5.41 -14.18
N ASN A 610 -24.47 5.99 -13.00
CA ASN A 610 -25.18 7.26 -12.89
C ASN A 610 -24.30 8.48 -13.22
N MET A 611 -22.98 8.35 -13.15
CA MET A 611 -22.06 9.45 -13.49
C MET A 611 -21.97 9.67 -15.00
N ALA A 612 -22.20 8.65 -15.83
CA ALA A 612 -22.27 8.80 -17.29
C ALA A 612 -23.59 9.45 -17.76
N ILE A 613 -24.67 9.33 -16.97
CA ILE A 613 -26.00 9.88 -17.30
C ILE A 613 -26.12 11.34 -16.81
N GLY A 614 -25.47 11.71 -15.70
CA GLY A 614 -25.45 13.08 -15.18
C GLY A 614 -24.65 14.09 -16.02
N ILE A 615 -23.86 13.64 -16.99
CA ILE A 615 -23.02 14.50 -17.84
C ILE A 615 -23.81 15.15 -18.99
N PHE A 616 -25.01 14.66 -19.31
CA PHE A 616 -25.85 15.20 -20.39
C PHE A 616 -26.87 16.26 -19.94
N ASN A 617 -26.83 16.69 -18.68
CA ASN A 617 -27.64 17.81 -18.18
C ASN A 617 -26.76 19.05 -17.95
N ASN A 618 -26.29 19.64 -19.05
CA ASN A 618 -26.21 21.11 -19.23
C ASN A 618 -25.92 21.49 -20.68
#